data_AF-A0A7S7EUK0-F1
#
_entry.id   AF-A0A7S7EUK0-F1
#
_cell.length_a   1.000
_cell.length_b   1.000
_cell.length_c   1.000
_cell.angle_alpha   90.00
_cell.angle_beta   90.00
_cell.angle_gamma   90.00
#
_symmetry.space_group_name_H-M   'P 1'
#
loop_
_entity.id
_entity.type
_entity.pdbx_description
1 polymer ?
#
loop_
_entity_poly.entity_id
_entity_poly.type
_entity_poly.pdbx_seq_one_letter_code
_entity_poly.pdbx_strand_id
1 'polypeptide(L)'
;MSKLEQYTDYINAHILPFIDYNELDRSYQTAEKEYAKGILNRLHTAMLEQYGDTRLICGHGDMQEEYAVVPGVVQGKKTGEIAIALLGIDLLSSGEHCQTEFLCKYGVISQGHNDLPKALAGEITARYLPYDYCYTADISGDIHISKNKQPDGIKEILQTFQEHTAELLFEEAWDHETDMER
;
A
#
# COMPACT_ATOMS: atom_id res chain seq x y z
N MET A 1 -21.50 -0.25 4.56
CA MET A 1 -20.03 -0.22 4.64
C MET A 1 -19.55 0.55 3.43
N SER A 2 -18.73 1.58 3.60
CA SER A 2 -18.15 2.34 2.49
C SER A 2 -17.18 1.45 1.69
N LYS A 3 -16.78 1.87 0.49
CA LYS A 3 -15.76 1.14 -0.28
C LYS A 3 -14.43 1.10 0.47
N LEU A 4 -14.07 2.21 1.10
CA LEU A 4 -12.91 2.31 1.99
C LEU A 4 -12.94 1.26 3.09
N GLU A 5 -14.04 1.17 3.85
CA GLU A 5 -14.19 0.18 4.93
C GLU A 5 -14.07 -1.25 4.39
N GLN A 6 -14.72 -1.56 3.26
CA GLN A 6 -14.60 -2.88 2.60
C GLN A 6 -13.15 -3.21 2.23
N TYR A 7 -12.42 -2.26 1.65
CA TYR A 7 -11.02 -2.46 1.29
C TYR A 7 -10.14 -2.68 2.53
N THR A 8 -10.28 -1.82 3.55
CA THR A 8 -9.50 -1.92 4.78
C THR A 8 -9.79 -3.22 5.52
N ASP A 9 -11.06 -3.63 5.64
CA ASP A 9 -11.44 -4.88 6.27
C ASP A 9 -10.88 -6.08 5.50
N TYR A 10 -10.97 -6.05 4.16
CA TYR A 10 -10.45 -7.13 3.32
C TYR A 10 -8.93 -7.30 3.48
N ILE A 11 -8.13 -6.24 3.36
CA ILE A 11 -6.67 -6.38 3.45
C ILE A 11 -6.23 -6.78 4.87
N ASN A 12 -6.94 -6.31 5.90
CA ASN A 12 -6.69 -6.70 7.29
C ASN A 12 -7.05 -8.16 7.57
N ALA A 13 -8.05 -8.71 6.88
CA ALA A 13 -8.48 -10.10 7.06
C ALA A 13 -7.70 -11.09 6.19
N HIS A 14 -7.26 -10.68 5.00
CA HIS A 14 -6.82 -11.61 3.95
C HIS A 14 -5.40 -11.40 3.42
N ILE A 15 -4.77 -10.25 3.69
CA ILE A 15 -3.44 -9.95 3.13
C ILE A 15 -2.44 -9.67 4.23
N LEU A 16 -2.61 -8.57 4.97
CA LEU A 16 -1.61 -8.03 5.90
C LEU A 16 -1.15 -9.05 6.95
N PRO A 17 -2.03 -9.84 7.62
CA PRO A 17 -1.59 -10.81 8.62
C PRO A 17 -0.74 -11.94 8.06
N PHE A 18 -0.82 -12.20 6.75
CA PHE A 18 -0.20 -13.34 6.10
C PHE A 18 1.03 -12.94 5.27
N ILE A 19 1.45 -11.68 5.30
CA ILE A 19 2.70 -11.26 4.66
C ILE A 19 3.90 -11.81 5.46
N ASP A 20 4.87 -12.41 4.78
CA ASP A 20 6.20 -12.61 5.36
C ASP A 20 6.95 -11.28 5.36
N TYR A 21 6.82 -10.53 6.46
CA TYR A 21 7.46 -9.23 6.60
C TYR A 21 9.00 -9.28 6.60
N ASN A 22 9.59 -10.41 6.98
CA ASN A 22 11.05 -10.58 6.90
C ASN A 22 11.50 -10.83 5.46
N GLU A 23 10.74 -11.58 4.67
CA GLU A 23 10.98 -11.70 3.23
C GLU A 23 10.72 -10.39 2.51
N LEU A 24 9.67 -9.65 2.89
CA LEU A 24 9.38 -8.33 2.33
C LEU A 24 10.54 -7.34 2.52
N ASP A 25 11.08 -7.22 3.73
CA ASP A 25 12.21 -6.33 4.02
C ASP A 25 13.49 -6.77 3.29
N ARG A 26 13.73 -8.08 3.14
CA ARG A 26 14.82 -8.63 2.31
C ARG A 26 14.62 -8.31 0.83
N SER A 27 13.39 -8.45 0.34
CA SER A 27 13.04 -8.26 -1.07
C SER A 27 13.35 -6.84 -1.54
N TYR A 28 13.15 -5.82 -0.70
CA TYR A 28 13.53 -4.43 -1.00
C TYR A 28 15.01 -4.25 -1.37
N GLN A 29 15.88 -5.14 -0.87
CA GLN A 29 17.32 -5.10 -1.09
C GLN A 29 17.77 -5.94 -2.29
N THR A 30 16.85 -6.66 -2.94
CA THR A 30 17.16 -7.44 -4.15
C THR A 30 17.08 -6.56 -5.40
N ALA A 31 17.75 -7.00 -6.47
CA ALA A 31 17.70 -6.30 -7.75
C ALA A 31 16.26 -6.27 -8.31
N GLU A 32 15.55 -7.41 -8.24
CA GLU A 32 14.25 -7.58 -8.88
C GLU A 32 13.06 -7.17 -8.01
N LYS A 33 13.21 -7.22 -6.67
CA LYS A 33 12.18 -6.88 -5.68
C LYS A 33 10.88 -7.66 -5.89
N GLU A 34 11.00 -8.91 -6.33
CA GLU A 34 9.86 -9.72 -6.81
C GLU A 34 8.77 -9.87 -5.74
N TYR A 35 9.14 -10.25 -4.52
CA TYR A 35 8.19 -10.41 -3.42
C TYR A 35 7.51 -9.07 -3.07
N ALA A 36 8.26 -7.97 -2.99
CA ALA A 36 7.70 -6.64 -2.76
C ALA A 36 6.71 -6.22 -3.84
N LYS A 37 7.05 -6.45 -5.11
CA LYS A 37 6.17 -6.22 -6.27
C LYS A 37 4.91 -7.10 -6.21
N GLY A 38 5.04 -8.37 -5.85
CA GLY A 38 3.90 -9.28 -5.69
C GLY A 38 2.97 -8.90 -4.55
N ILE A 39 3.50 -8.44 -3.42
CA ILE A 39 2.70 -7.89 -2.31
C ILE A 39 1.96 -6.62 -2.75
N LEU A 40 2.63 -5.71 -3.44
CA LEU A 40 1.98 -4.51 -3.98
C LEU A 40 0.85 -4.87 -4.96
N ASN A 41 1.06 -5.89 -5.81
CA ASN A 41 0.04 -6.38 -6.72
C ASN A 41 -1.18 -6.92 -5.98
N ARG A 42 -1.00 -7.74 -4.94
CA ARG A 42 -2.12 -8.24 -4.13
C ARG A 42 -2.93 -7.11 -3.52
N LEU A 43 -2.27 -6.11 -2.94
CA LEU A 43 -2.94 -4.95 -2.36
C LEU A 43 -3.70 -4.12 -3.42
N HIS A 44 -3.11 -3.97 -4.61
CA HIS A 44 -3.71 -3.28 -5.74
C HIS A 44 -4.93 -4.02 -6.30
N THR A 45 -4.83 -5.35 -6.47
CA THR A 45 -5.96 -6.18 -6.92
C THR A 45 -7.10 -6.13 -5.92
N ALA A 46 -6.83 -6.23 -4.62
CA ALA A 46 -7.85 -6.05 -3.59
C ALA A 46 -8.49 -4.66 -3.67
N MET A 47 -7.71 -3.60 -3.92
CA MET A 47 -8.27 -2.26 -4.11
C MET A 47 -9.20 -2.22 -5.33
N LEU A 48 -8.77 -2.79 -6.47
CA LEU A 48 -9.59 -2.87 -7.68
C LEU A 48 -10.91 -3.62 -7.43
N GLU A 49 -10.88 -4.72 -6.70
CA GLU A 49 -12.07 -5.51 -6.37
C GLU A 49 -13.05 -4.76 -5.47
N GLN A 50 -12.54 -4.12 -4.41
CA GLN A 50 -13.40 -3.46 -3.41
C GLN A 50 -13.84 -2.05 -3.85
N TYR A 51 -13.00 -1.31 -4.58
CA TYR A 51 -13.35 0.02 -5.09
C TYR A 51 -14.09 -0.06 -6.44
N GLY A 52 -13.92 -1.16 -7.18
CA GLY A 52 -14.50 -1.42 -8.50
C GLY A 52 -13.72 -0.84 -9.68
N ASP A 53 -12.79 0.09 -9.43
CA ASP A 53 -11.84 0.65 -10.40
C ASP A 53 -10.61 1.18 -9.63
N THR A 54 -9.51 1.32 -10.34
CA THR A 54 -8.30 2.06 -9.92
C THR A 54 -8.44 3.58 -10.04
N ARG A 55 -9.44 4.06 -10.78
CA ARG A 55 -9.68 5.49 -11.02
C ARG A 55 -10.44 6.13 -9.86
N LEU A 56 -9.80 7.08 -9.22
CA LEU A 56 -10.41 7.95 -8.21
C LEU A 56 -10.40 9.38 -8.75
N ILE A 57 -11.35 10.21 -8.30
CA ILE A 57 -11.50 11.58 -8.79
C ILE A 57 -11.49 12.51 -7.59
N CYS A 58 -10.60 13.49 -7.60
CA CYS A 58 -10.61 14.59 -6.66
C CYS A 58 -11.74 15.57 -7.00
N GLY A 59 -12.39 16.11 -5.98
CA GLY A 59 -13.43 17.12 -6.15
C GLY A 59 -14.57 16.99 -5.15
N HIS A 60 -15.57 17.84 -5.33
CA HIS A 60 -16.79 17.84 -4.53
C HIS A 60 -17.97 17.38 -5.39
N GLY A 61 -18.64 16.31 -4.99
CA GLY A 61 -19.87 15.83 -5.63
C GLY A 61 -20.56 14.75 -4.80
N ASP A 62 -21.88 14.63 -4.95
CA ASP A 62 -22.76 13.81 -4.08
C ASP A 62 -22.48 12.28 -4.11
N MET A 63 -21.57 11.81 -4.98
CA MET A 63 -21.22 10.39 -5.16
C MET A 63 -19.71 10.13 -5.18
N GLN A 64 -18.88 11.10 -4.73
CA GLN A 64 -17.42 10.93 -4.69
C GLN A 64 -16.96 10.47 -3.31
N GLU A 65 -15.96 9.59 -3.29
CA GLU A 65 -15.25 9.25 -2.06
C GLU A 65 -14.49 10.48 -1.57
N GLU A 66 -14.62 10.84 -0.29
CA GLU A 66 -13.92 11.99 0.29
C GLU A 66 -12.46 11.65 0.62
N TYR A 67 -12.21 10.38 0.93
CA TYR A 67 -10.92 9.87 1.36
C TYR A 67 -10.73 8.45 0.82
N ALA A 68 -9.50 8.13 0.44
CA ALA A 68 -9.12 6.80 -0.03
C ALA A 68 -7.86 6.32 0.64
N VAL A 69 -7.78 5.00 0.88
CA VAL A 69 -6.52 4.32 1.19
C VAL A 69 -6.11 3.58 -0.07
N VAL A 70 -4.94 3.91 -0.59
CA VAL A 70 -4.41 3.32 -1.83
C VAL A 70 -3.04 2.72 -1.58
N PRO A 71 -2.72 1.55 -2.17
CA PRO A 71 -1.41 0.97 -2.04
C PRO A 71 -0.43 1.70 -2.94
N GLY A 72 0.79 1.90 -2.44
CA GLY A 72 1.85 2.61 -3.12
C GLY A 72 3.24 2.27 -2.63
N VAL A 73 4.18 3.06 -3.09
CA VAL A 73 5.61 2.92 -2.83
C VAL A 73 6.13 4.23 -2.28
N VAL A 74 6.94 4.14 -1.23
CA VAL A 74 7.69 5.26 -0.67
C VAL A 74 9.17 5.03 -0.89
N GLN A 75 9.92 6.11 -1.10
CA GLN A 75 11.38 6.08 -1.16
C GLN A 75 11.97 7.19 -0.29
N GLY A 76 12.81 6.82 0.67
CA GLY A 76 13.49 7.77 1.54
C GLY A 76 14.42 8.68 0.75
N LYS A 77 14.25 10.00 0.86
CA LYS A 77 15.01 10.99 0.09
C LYS A 77 16.51 10.98 0.39
N LYS A 78 16.86 10.59 1.63
CA LYS A 78 18.24 10.59 2.12
C LYS A 78 18.95 9.26 1.93
N THR A 79 18.19 8.17 2.03
CA THR A 79 18.71 6.80 2.09
C THR A 79 18.54 6.07 0.76
N GLY A 80 17.56 6.48 -0.05
CA GLY A 80 17.11 5.73 -1.21
C GLY A 80 16.33 4.46 -0.86
N GLU A 81 16.13 4.17 0.43
CA GLU A 81 15.43 2.97 0.89
C GLU A 81 13.95 3.02 0.50
N ILE A 82 13.44 1.87 0.07
CA ILE A 82 12.08 1.73 -0.44
C ILE A 82 11.23 0.95 0.58
N ALA A 83 9.95 1.27 0.64
CA ALA A 83 8.96 0.41 1.25
C ALA A 83 7.65 0.43 0.46
N ILE A 84 6.89 -0.66 0.54
CA ILE A 84 5.47 -0.63 0.20
C ILE A 84 4.73 0.09 1.33
N ALA A 85 3.73 0.90 0.97
CA ALA A 85 2.93 1.61 1.94
C ALA A 85 1.45 1.62 1.56
N LEU A 86 0.59 1.73 2.58
CA LEU A 86 -0.78 2.18 2.43
C LEU A 86 -0.81 3.69 2.63
N LEU A 87 -1.33 4.40 1.65
CA LEU A 87 -1.32 5.86 1.58
C LEU A 87 -2.75 6.37 1.71
N GLY A 88 -2.98 7.18 2.74
CA GLY A 88 -4.21 7.91 2.95
C GLY A 88 -4.24 9.20 2.14
N ILE A 89 -5.20 9.31 1.23
CA ILE A 89 -5.33 10.42 0.29
C ILE A 89 -6.68 11.11 0.50
N ASP A 90 -6.63 12.42 0.80
CA ASP A 90 -7.81 13.29 0.84
C ASP A 90 -8.16 13.75 -0.57
N LEU A 91 -9.28 13.25 -1.09
CA LEU A 91 -9.77 13.53 -2.44
C LEU A 91 -10.51 14.88 -2.52
N LEU A 92 -10.98 15.42 -1.39
CA LEU A 92 -11.55 16.76 -1.31
C LEU A 92 -10.45 17.84 -1.34
N SER A 93 -9.26 17.52 -0.81
CA SER A 93 -8.09 18.39 -0.78
C SER A 93 -7.16 18.16 -1.99
N SER A 94 -7.71 17.95 -3.18
CA SER A 94 -6.94 17.77 -4.44
C SER A 94 -5.88 16.65 -4.37
N GLY A 95 -6.17 15.55 -3.68
CA GLY A 95 -5.27 14.40 -3.58
C GLY A 95 -4.20 14.55 -2.50
N GLU A 96 -4.46 15.34 -1.46
CA GLU A 96 -3.48 15.57 -0.41
C GLU A 96 -3.15 14.26 0.34
N HIS A 97 -1.87 13.95 0.47
CA HIS A 97 -1.41 12.82 1.26
C HIS A 97 -1.45 13.16 2.77
N CYS A 98 -2.27 12.43 3.51
CA CYS A 98 -2.53 12.70 4.92
C CYS A 98 -1.96 11.63 5.87
N GLN A 99 -1.77 10.39 5.39
CA GLN A 99 -1.35 9.28 6.24
C GLN A 99 -0.50 8.27 5.46
N THR A 100 0.50 7.71 6.13
CA THR A 100 1.31 6.60 5.61
C THR A 100 1.34 5.46 6.61
N GLU A 101 1.15 4.25 6.12
CA GLU A 101 1.44 3.02 6.85
C GLU A 101 2.52 2.23 6.12
N PHE A 102 3.71 2.15 6.70
CA PHE A 102 4.85 1.46 6.12
C PHE A 102 4.75 -0.04 6.36
N LEU A 103 4.92 -0.85 5.31
CA LEU A 103 5.11 -2.29 5.45
C LEU A 103 6.61 -2.56 5.55
N CYS A 104 7.05 -3.09 6.69
CA CYS A 104 8.46 -3.37 6.97
C CYS A 104 8.60 -4.63 7.84
N LYS A 105 9.83 -5.05 8.16
CA LYS A 105 10.09 -6.25 8.99
C LYS A 105 9.36 -6.30 10.34
N TYR A 106 8.85 -5.17 10.83
CA TYR A 106 8.11 -5.06 12.08
C TYR A 106 6.58 -5.16 11.90
N GLY A 107 6.10 -5.43 10.69
CA GLY A 107 4.69 -5.38 10.32
C GLY A 107 4.31 -4.04 9.69
N VAL A 108 3.04 -3.67 9.84
CA VAL A 108 2.50 -2.38 9.41
C VAL A 108 2.77 -1.31 10.47
N ILE A 109 3.46 -0.24 10.11
CA ILE A 109 3.82 0.85 11.02
C ILE A 109 3.24 2.17 10.52
N SER A 110 2.30 2.75 11.27
CA SER A 110 1.70 4.04 10.93
C SER A 110 2.63 5.21 11.27
N GLN A 111 2.81 6.14 10.32
CA GLN A 111 3.58 7.36 10.53
C GLN A 111 2.95 8.22 11.63
N GLY A 112 3.77 8.71 12.55
CA GLY A 112 3.31 9.65 13.59
C GLY A 112 2.52 9.00 14.74
N HIS A 113 2.44 7.67 14.79
CA HIS A 113 1.79 6.98 15.90
C HIS A 113 2.62 7.09 17.18
N ASN A 114 2.05 7.73 18.21
CA ASN A 114 2.77 8.07 19.45
C ASN A 114 3.08 6.86 20.36
N ASP A 115 2.41 5.74 20.13
CA ASP A 115 2.56 4.52 20.93
C ASP A 115 3.71 3.61 20.46
N LEU A 116 4.39 3.96 19.36
CA LEU A 116 5.54 3.20 18.88
C LEU A 116 6.71 3.36 19.87
N PRO A 117 7.43 2.26 20.20
CA PRO A 117 8.67 2.35 20.96
C PRO A 117 9.63 3.35 20.29
N LYS A 118 10.23 4.26 21.08
CA LYS A 118 11.08 5.35 20.56
C LYS A 118 12.19 4.88 19.63
N ALA A 119 12.77 3.71 19.91
CA ALA A 119 13.80 3.12 19.06
C ALA A 119 13.27 2.78 17.65
N LEU A 120 12.09 2.17 17.58
CA LEU A 120 11.41 1.82 16.32
C LEU A 120 10.99 3.08 15.55
N ALA A 121 10.39 4.05 16.22
CA ALA A 121 10.04 5.33 15.61
C ALA A 121 11.29 6.06 15.04
N GLY A 122 12.41 5.99 15.78
CA GLY A 122 13.70 6.50 15.32
C GLY A 122 14.24 5.77 14.10
N GLU A 123 14.10 4.44 14.04
CA GLU A 123 14.51 3.64 12.88
C GLU A 123 13.68 3.98 11.63
N ILE A 124 12.35 4.01 11.72
CA ILE A 124 11.47 4.39 10.60
C ILE A 124 11.79 5.81 10.10
N THR A 125 12.01 6.74 11.03
CA THR A 125 12.41 8.11 10.69
C THR A 125 13.75 8.15 9.97
N ALA A 126 14.74 7.42 10.45
CA ALA A 126 16.07 7.40 9.85
C ALA A 126 16.07 6.73 8.46
N ARG A 127 15.28 5.66 8.28
CA ARG A 127 15.19 4.91 7.02
C ARG A 127 14.42 5.68 5.95
N TYR A 128 13.25 6.23 6.27
CA TYR A 128 12.33 6.72 5.26
C TYR A 128 12.12 8.24 5.28
N LEU A 129 12.34 8.96 6.38
CA LEU A 129 11.94 10.38 6.45
C LEU A 129 13.06 11.40 6.10
N PRO A 130 12.75 12.43 5.29
CA PRO A 130 11.54 12.58 4.47
C PRO A 130 11.57 11.62 3.26
N TYR A 131 10.39 11.23 2.75
CA TYR A 131 10.27 10.37 1.57
C TYR A 131 9.65 11.10 0.37
N ASP A 132 9.86 10.54 -0.82
CA ASP A 132 8.97 10.66 -1.98
C ASP A 132 8.00 9.48 -1.98
N TYR A 133 6.85 9.62 -2.63
CA TYR A 133 5.84 8.57 -2.72
C TYR A 133 5.08 8.62 -4.04
N CYS A 134 4.54 7.47 -4.44
CA CYS A 134 3.55 7.35 -5.51
C CYS A 134 2.69 6.12 -5.28
N TYR A 135 1.43 6.17 -5.69
CA TYR A 135 0.47 5.08 -5.53
C TYR A 135 0.17 4.37 -6.84
N THR A 136 -0.47 3.21 -6.73
CA THR A 136 -0.90 2.40 -7.88
C THR A 136 -2.21 2.87 -8.50
N ALA A 137 -3.03 3.62 -7.76
CA ALA A 137 -4.28 4.21 -8.25
C ALA A 137 -4.06 5.29 -9.32
N ASP A 138 -5.09 5.59 -10.10
CA ASP A 138 -5.12 6.71 -11.01
C ASP A 138 -6.07 7.79 -10.48
N ILE A 139 -5.51 8.67 -9.64
CA ILE A 139 -6.28 9.73 -8.98
C ILE A 139 -6.28 10.97 -9.88
N SER A 140 -7.41 11.21 -10.55
CA SER A 140 -7.62 12.36 -11.41
C SER A 140 -7.82 13.62 -10.58
N GLY A 141 -7.04 14.67 -10.86
CA GLY A 141 -7.10 15.92 -10.12
C GLY A 141 -6.14 16.00 -8.93
N ASP A 142 -5.33 14.96 -8.68
CA ASP A 142 -4.19 15.06 -7.77
C ASP A 142 -3.13 16.03 -8.34
N ILE A 143 -2.75 17.04 -7.54
CA ILE A 143 -1.75 18.05 -7.90
C ILE A 143 -0.40 17.86 -7.19
N HIS A 144 -0.31 16.91 -6.28
CA HIS A 144 0.86 16.64 -5.43
C HIS A 144 1.82 15.66 -6.09
N ILE A 145 1.31 14.69 -6.87
CA ILE A 145 2.11 13.65 -7.50
C ILE A 145 2.38 13.95 -8.97
N SER A 146 3.65 13.89 -9.37
CA SER A 146 4.03 13.87 -10.79
C SER A 146 4.59 12.50 -11.16
N LYS A 147 3.77 11.66 -11.82
CA LYS A 147 4.18 10.30 -12.26
C LYS A 147 5.47 10.28 -13.09
N ASN A 148 5.78 11.36 -13.81
CA ASN A 148 6.99 11.48 -14.63
C ASN A 148 8.26 11.85 -13.86
N LYS A 149 8.13 12.42 -12.66
CA LYS A 149 9.26 12.92 -11.84
C LYS A 149 9.58 12.02 -10.65
N GLN A 150 9.06 10.81 -10.65
CA GLN A 150 9.29 9.86 -9.57
C GLN A 150 10.77 9.44 -9.49
N PRO A 151 11.31 9.25 -8.28
CA PRO A 151 12.58 8.56 -8.05
C PRO A 151 12.62 7.17 -8.71
N ASP A 152 13.82 6.72 -9.06
CA ASP A 152 14.00 5.49 -9.83
C ASP A 152 13.50 4.25 -9.08
N GLY A 153 13.66 4.19 -7.76
CA GLY A 153 13.18 3.06 -6.96
C GLY A 153 11.66 2.92 -6.95
N ILE A 154 10.94 4.06 -6.91
CA ILE A 154 9.48 4.08 -7.05
C ILE A 154 9.07 3.62 -8.45
N LYS A 155 9.73 4.14 -9.51
CA LYS A 155 9.43 3.76 -10.90
C LYS A 155 9.64 2.27 -11.14
N GLU A 156 10.75 1.73 -10.65
CA GLU A 156 11.15 0.33 -10.82
C GLU A 156 10.06 -0.63 -10.35
N ILE A 157 9.48 -0.36 -9.16
CA ILE A 157 8.40 -1.17 -8.61
C ILE A 157 7.10 -0.91 -9.39
N LEU A 158 6.68 0.35 -9.51
CA LEU A 158 5.37 0.70 -10.08
C LEU A 158 5.22 0.33 -11.56
N GLN A 159 6.32 0.18 -12.30
CA GLN A 159 6.27 -0.16 -13.71
C GLN A 159 5.89 -1.64 -13.97
N THR A 160 6.26 -2.54 -13.06
CA THR A 160 6.18 -4.00 -13.31
C THR A 160 5.46 -4.79 -12.22
N PHE A 161 4.98 -4.14 -11.15
CA PHE A 161 4.40 -4.87 -10.01
C PHE A 161 3.26 -5.83 -10.40
N GLN A 162 2.45 -5.46 -11.39
CA GLN A 162 1.32 -6.28 -11.87
C GLN A 162 1.73 -7.62 -12.48
N GLU A 163 2.99 -7.74 -12.92
CA GLU A 163 3.55 -8.97 -13.50
C GLU A 163 4.01 -9.97 -12.42
N HIS A 164 3.99 -9.56 -11.15
CA HIS A 164 4.53 -10.33 -10.04
C HIS A 164 3.42 -10.88 -9.16
N THR A 165 3.69 -12.06 -8.58
CA THR A 165 2.85 -12.68 -7.56
C THR A 165 3.70 -12.95 -6.33
N ALA A 166 3.08 -12.96 -5.15
CA ALA A 166 3.76 -13.30 -3.90
C ALA A 166 2.92 -14.36 -3.18
N GLU A 167 3.56 -15.37 -2.60
CA GLU A 167 2.88 -16.32 -1.72
C GLU A 167 2.77 -15.73 -0.30
N LEU A 168 1.60 -15.89 0.31
CA LEU A 168 1.36 -15.49 1.70
C LEU A 168 1.68 -16.69 2.62
N LEU A 169 2.07 -16.42 3.88
CA LEU A 169 2.50 -17.43 4.85
C LEU A 169 1.43 -18.48 5.18
N PHE A 170 0.15 -18.17 4.97
CA PHE A 170 -0.94 -19.12 5.15
C PHE A 170 -2.01 -18.89 4.06
N GLU A 171 -2.19 -19.88 3.21
CA GLU A 171 -3.32 -19.99 2.28
C GLU A 171 -3.95 -21.38 2.51
N GLU A 172 -4.60 -21.58 3.67
CA GLU A 172 -5.42 -22.78 3.92
C GLU A 172 -6.84 -22.39 4.36
N ALA A 173 -7.80 -22.84 3.53
CA ALA A 173 -9.24 -23.03 3.75
C ALA A 173 -10.18 -21.79 3.69
N TRP A 174 -10.46 -21.33 2.47
CA TRP A 174 -11.86 -21.13 2.05
C TRP A 174 -12.22 -22.22 1.04
N ASP A 175 -12.20 -23.49 1.50
CA ASP A 175 -12.96 -24.51 0.78
C ASP A 175 -14.44 -24.21 1.00
N HIS A 176 -15.12 -24.03 -0.12
CA HIS A 176 -16.57 -24.09 -0.28
C HIS A 176 -17.30 -24.83 0.85
N GLU A 177 -17.99 -24.10 1.74
CA GLU A 177 -19.22 -24.63 2.34
C GLU A 177 -20.33 -24.61 1.27
N THR A 178 -20.17 -25.47 0.26
CA THR A 178 -21.31 -26.01 -0.47
C THR A 178 -21.29 -27.52 -0.32
N ASP A 179 -22.26 -27.97 0.48
CA ASP A 179 -22.82 -29.31 0.58
C ASP A 179 -21.95 -30.43 1.18
N MET A 180 -22.30 -30.84 2.40
CA MET A 180 -22.85 -32.20 2.62
C MET A 180 -23.38 -32.41 4.05
N GLU A 181 -24.70 -32.62 4.11
CA GLU A 181 -25.42 -33.58 4.97
C GLU A 181 -25.43 -33.38 6.50
N ARG A 182 -26.53 -32.80 7.00
CA ARG A 182 -27.55 -33.54 7.77
C ARG A 182 -28.87 -32.79 7.93
#